data_AF-A0A447QTP8-F1
#
_entry.id   AF-A0A447QTP8-F1
#
_cell.length_a   1.000
_cell.length_b   1.000
_cell.length_c   1.000
_cell.angle_alpha   90.00
_cell.angle_beta   90.00
_cell.angle_gamma   90.00
#
_symmetry.space_group_name_H-M   'P 1'
#
loop_
_entity.id
_entity.type
_entity.pdbx_description
1 polymer ?
#
loop_
_entity_poly.entity_id
_entity_poly.type
_entity_poly.pdbx_seq_one_letter_code
_entity_poly.pdbx_strand_id
1 'polypeptide(L)'
;MTTTDLFYAKSSAVIDDGCDHTSLIIWRMNAGARARTRSAFVLPPVPVQVIKPRHEKAKPAKKDRTVRAKVKPVKTGFPARNLAAVMLGKTLTFNGVMMALDKHYPGHGLTKRNLQTRLTQMLNSPHVDIVRHEKPTPEYTLKKVDGCYYANSEKSSGSV
;
A
#
# COMPACT_ATOMS: atom_id res chain seq x y z
N MET A 1 33.82 24.35 19.22
CA MET A 1 33.26 24.69 17.90
C MET A 1 31.92 23.98 17.78
N THR A 2 30.82 24.62 18.20
CA THR A 2 29.46 24.07 18.12
C THR A 2 28.87 24.42 16.76
N THR A 3 28.73 23.44 15.88
CA THR A 3 28.06 23.58 14.59
C THR A 3 26.55 23.65 14.81
N THR A 4 25.95 24.81 14.53
CA THR A 4 24.49 24.96 14.44
C THR A 4 24.01 24.41 13.11
N ASP A 5 23.29 23.29 13.15
CA ASP A 5 22.65 22.73 11.95
C ASP A 5 21.49 23.62 11.51
N LEU A 6 21.61 24.14 10.28
CA LEU A 6 20.62 25.03 9.67
C LEU A 6 19.53 24.18 8.98
N PHE A 7 18.39 24.02 9.65
CA PHE A 7 17.24 23.29 9.09
C PHE A 7 16.45 24.22 8.16
N TYR A 8 16.69 24.11 6.85
CA TYR A 8 15.80 24.74 5.87
C TYR A 8 14.46 24.02 5.86
N ALA A 9 13.37 24.80 5.96
CA ALA A 9 12.03 24.28 5.72
C ALA A 9 12.00 23.64 4.33
N LYS A 10 11.60 22.37 4.28
CA LYS A 10 11.39 21.64 3.03
C LYS A 10 10.45 22.47 2.17
N SER A 11 10.91 22.92 1.00
CA SER A 11 10.13 23.78 0.11
C SER A 11 8.75 23.15 -0.08
N SER A 12 7.75 23.73 0.57
CA SER A 12 6.36 23.48 0.18
C SER A 12 6.32 23.92 -1.27
N ALA A 13 6.05 22.99 -2.17
CA ALA A 13 5.84 23.32 -3.57
C ALA A 13 4.75 24.39 -3.60
N VAL A 14 5.15 25.65 -3.74
CA VAL A 14 4.22 26.76 -3.90
C VAL A 14 3.65 26.54 -5.28
N ILE A 15 2.47 25.93 -5.32
CA ILE A 15 1.72 25.73 -6.55
C ILE A 15 1.24 27.12 -6.94
N ASP A 16 1.95 27.75 -7.85
CA ASP A 16 1.46 28.92 -8.57
C ASP A 16 0.16 28.52 -9.27
N ASP A 17 -0.95 29.15 -8.87
CA ASP A 17 -2.28 28.89 -9.39
C ASP A 17 -2.45 29.41 -10.83
N GLY A 18 -1.44 30.14 -11.34
CA GLY A 18 -1.40 30.65 -12.72
C GLY A 18 -2.46 31.71 -12.99
N CYS A 19 -3.07 32.28 -11.94
CA CYS A 19 -4.05 33.34 -12.03
C CYS A 19 -3.37 34.72 -11.93
N ASP A 20 -3.76 35.64 -12.80
CA ASP A 20 -3.42 37.05 -12.69
C ASP A 20 -4.32 37.71 -11.63
N HIS A 21 -3.70 38.02 -10.49
CA HIS A 21 -4.33 38.69 -9.36
C HIS A 21 -4.12 40.22 -9.37
N THR A 22 -3.40 40.78 -10.35
CA THR A 22 -3.00 42.20 -10.37
C THR A 22 -4.17 43.15 -10.17
N SER A 23 -5.24 42.96 -10.94
CA SER A 23 -6.44 43.80 -10.86
C SER A 23 -7.13 43.72 -9.50
N LEU A 24 -7.16 42.54 -8.88
CA LEU A 24 -7.75 42.34 -7.56
C LEU A 24 -6.89 42.95 -6.45
N ILE A 25 -5.57 42.86 -6.57
CA ILE A 25 -4.62 43.52 -5.66
C ILE A 25 -4.79 45.04 -5.74
N ILE A 26 -4.79 45.62 -6.95
CA ILE A 26 -5.02 47.05 -7.16
C ILE A 26 -6.38 47.46 -6.61
N TRP A 27 -7.42 46.65 -6.84
CA TRP A 27 -8.74 46.92 -6.28
C TRP A 27 -8.68 46.96 -4.75
N ARG A 28 -8.02 46.01 -4.08
CA ARG A 28 -7.88 46.00 -2.61
C ARG A 28 -7.09 47.20 -2.08
N MET A 29 -5.99 47.57 -2.74
CA MET A 29 -5.19 48.74 -2.37
C MET A 29 -6.03 50.03 -2.42
N ASN A 30 -6.91 50.16 -3.40
CA ASN A 30 -7.77 51.33 -3.57
C ASN A 30 -9.07 51.30 -2.73
N ALA A 31 -9.28 50.28 -1.88
CA ALA A 31 -10.51 50.16 -1.09
C ALA A 31 -10.70 51.35 -0.13
N GLY A 32 -9.64 51.81 0.54
CA GLY A 32 -9.69 52.97 1.42
C GLY A 32 -10.00 54.27 0.69
N ALA A 33 -9.45 54.45 -0.51
CA ALA A 33 -9.75 55.60 -1.35
C ALA A 33 -11.24 55.62 -1.74
N ARG A 34 -11.78 54.48 -2.21
CA ARG A 34 -13.20 54.34 -2.56
C ARG A 34 -14.14 54.62 -1.39
N ALA A 35 -13.78 54.15 -0.19
CA ALA A 35 -14.57 54.40 1.02
C ALA A 35 -14.61 55.90 1.39
N ARG A 36 -13.48 56.61 1.24
CA ARG A 36 -13.38 58.04 1.56
C ARG A 36 -14.05 58.93 0.52
N THR A 37 -13.88 58.61 -0.77
CA THR A 37 -14.45 59.40 -1.87
C THR A 37 -15.93 59.09 -2.14
N ARG A 38 -16.52 58.12 -1.41
CA ARG A 38 -17.90 57.66 -1.61
C ARG A 38 -18.18 57.28 -3.07
N SER A 39 -17.18 56.72 -3.75
CA SER A 39 -17.35 56.23 -5.12
C SER A 39 -18.43 55.14 -5.16
N ALA A 40 -19.10 54.99 -6.30
CA ALA A 40 -20.07 53.90 -6.50
C ALA A 40 -19.48 52.55 -6.09
N PHE A 41 -20.29 51.72 -5.44
CA PHE A 41 -19.87 50.39 -5.04
C PHE A 41 -19.61 49.54 -6.28
N VAL A 42 -18.37 49.09 -6.44
CA VAL A 42 -17.94 48.21 -7.53
C VAL A 42 -17.41 46.93 -6.93
N LEU A 43 -17.91 45.80 -7.42
CA LEU A 43 -17.48 44.48 -6.98
C LEU A 43 -15.98 44.26 -7.27
N PRO A 44 -15.29 43.47 -6.43
CA PRO A 44 -13.90 43.11 -6.70
C PRO A 44 -13.79 42.35 -8.03
N PRO A 45 -12.79 42.68 -8.88
CA PRO A 45 -12.56 41.95 -10.12
C PRO A 45 -12.11 40.52 -9.80
N VAL A 46 -12.61 39.56 -10.58
CA VAL A 46 -12.25 38.14 -10.42
C VAL A 46 -10.87 37.90 -11.04
N PRO A 47 -9.96 37.17 -10.37
CA PRO A 47 -8.67 36.79 -10.95
C PRO A 47 -8.84 36.02 -12.26
N VAL A 48 -8.02 36.35 -13.25
CA VAL A 48 -8.09 35.74 -14.58
C VAL A 48 -7.03 34.66 -14.69
N GLN A 49 -7.39 33.47 -15.14
CA GLN A 49 -6.40 32.41 -15.37
C GLN A 49 -5.58 32.72 -16.63
N VAL A 50 -4.28 32.95 -16.46
CA VAL A 50 -3.36 33.30 -17.57
C VAL A 50 -2.49 32.11 -17.95
N ILE A 51 -2.11 31.30 -16.97
CA ILE A 51 -1.26 30.12 -17.17
C ILE A 51 -2.01 28.90 -16.63
N LYS A 52 -1.96 27.78 -17.37
CA LYS A 52 -2.47 26.51 -16.86
C LYS A 52 -1.65 26.13 -15.62
N PRO A 53 -2.27 25.89 -14.45
CA PRO A 53 -1.57 25.64 -13.21
C PRO A 53 -0.56 24.52 -13.41
N ARG A 54 0.71 24.79 -13.08
CA ARG A 54 1.73 23.76 -13.13
C ARG A 54 1.55 22.88 -11.90
N HIS A 55 0.71 21.86 -12.03
CA HIS A 55 0.72 20.77 -11.08
C HIS A 55 2.10 20.11 -11.20
N GLU A 56 2.99 20.36 -10.24
CA GLU A 56 4.07 19.41 -10.00
C GLU A 56 3.39 18.05 -9.86
N LYS A 57 3.72 17.10 -10.75
CA LYS A 57 3.20 15.74 -10.61
C LYS A 57 3.56 15.34 -9.19
N ALA A 58 2.54 15.24 -8.33
CA ALA A 58 2.75 14.80 -6.97
C ALA A 58 3.63 13.58 -7.08
N LYS A 59 4.84 13.61 -6.50
CA LYS A 59 5.57 12.36 -6.26
C LYS A 59 4.52 11.49 -5.62
N PRO A 60 4.17 10.33 -6.23
CA PRO A 60 3.06 9.54 -5.74
C PRO A 60 3.29 9.45 -4.26
N ALA A 61 2.33 9.96 -3.47
CA ALA A 61 2.40 9.85 -2.02
C ALA A 61 2.89 8.43 -1.80
N LYS A 62 3.93 8.23 -0.97
CA LYS A 62 4.20 6.89 -0.49
C LYS A 62 2.89 6.50 0.17
N LYS A 63 2.03 5.83 -0.61
CA LYS A 63 0.89 5.09 -0.11
C LYS A 63 1.55 4.32 1.00
N ASP A 64 0.99 4.41 2.19
CA ASP A 64 1.34 3.47 3.22
C ASP A 64 1.11 2.10 2.56
N ARG A 65 2.21 1.49 2.13
CA ARG A 65 2.17 0.47 1.09
C ARG A 65 2.06 -0.84 1.83
N THR A 66 0.95 -1.00 2.55
CA THR A 66 0.20 -2.25 2.45
C THR A 66 -0.61 -2.28 1.15
N VAL A 67 -0.09 -1.70 0.05
CA VAL A 67 -0.31 -2.32 -1.27
C VAL A 67 0.43 -3.64 -1.18
N ARG A 68 -0.29 -4.65 -0.67
CA ARG A 68 -0.08 -6.06 -1.00
C ARG A 68 0.28 -6.06 -2.47
N ALA A 69 1.57 -6.19 -2.77
CA ALA A 69 1.96 -6.40 -4.14
C ALA A 69 1.10 -7.56 -4.60
N LYS A 70 0.40 -7.41 -5.74
CA LYS A 70 -0.13 -8.57 -6.45
C LYS A 70 1.11 -9.36 -6.89
N VAL A 71 1.76 -10.04 -5.95
CA VAL A 71 2.76 -11.05 -6.21
C VAL A 71 1.96 -12.07 -7.00
N LYS A 72 2.24 -12.16 -8.30
CA LYS A 72 1.66 -13.19 -9.13
C LYS A 72 1.89 -14.49 -8.36
N PRO A 73 0.82 -15.18 -7.95
CA PRO A 73 0.97 -16.36 -7.13
C PRO A 73 1.80 -17.36 -7.93
N VAL A 74 2.87 -17.85 -7.32
CA VAL A 74 3.68 -18.91 -7.93
C VAL A 74 2.75 -20.07 -8.20
N LYS A 75 2.60 -20.45 -9.48
CA LYS A 75 1.87 -21.66 -9.89
C LYS A 75 2.62 -22.83 -9.27
N THR A 76 2.15 -23.26 -8.11
CA THR A 76 2.60 -24.45 -7.42
C THR A 76 1.62 -25.53 -7.82
N GLY A 77 2.10 -26.66 -8.35
CA GLY A 77 1.26 -27.80 -8.72
C GLY A 77 0.57 -28.47 -7.53
N PHE A 78 0.70 -27.91 -6.32
CA PHE A 78 0.16 -28.47 -5.09
C PHE A 78 -1.01 -27.61 -4.57
N PRO A 79 -2.22 -28.18 -4.46
CA PRO A 79 -3.40 -27.45 -4.04
C PRO A 79 -3.31 -26.95 -2.59
N ALA A 80 -3.85 -25.75 -2.32
CA ALA A 80 -3.85 -25.16 -0.97
C ALA A 80 -4.56 -26.03 0.07
N ARG A 81 -5.58 -26.78 -0.35
CA ARG A 81 -6.35 -27.68 0.51
C ARG A 81 -5.49 -28.77 1.12
N ASN A 82 -4.62 -29.39 0.33
CA ASN A 82 -3.77 -30.48 0.79
C ASN A 82 -2.69 -29.95 1.75
N LEU A 83 -2.16 -28.75 1.51
CA LEU A 83 -1.23 -28.10 2.44
C LEU A 83 -1.91 -27.75 3.75
N ALA A 84 -3.10 -27.14 3.67
CA ALA A 84 -3.89 -26.80 4.85
C ALA A 84 -4.22 -28.06 5.66
N ALA A 85 -4.61 -29.16 5.04
CA ALA A 85 -4.92 -30.42 5.73
C ALA A 85 -3.73 -30.98 6.53
N VAL A 86 -2.50 -30.83 6.03
CA VAL A 86 -1.29 -31.26 6.74
C VAL A 86 -1.00 -30.36 7.95
N MET A 87 -1.26 -29.07 7.83
CA MET A 87 -0.95 -28.06 8.85
C MET A 87 -2.07 -27.83 9.87
N LEU A 88 -3.31 -28.16 9.54
CA LEU A 88 -4.48 -27.82 10.36
C LEU A 88 -4.36 -28.49 11.73
N GLY A 89 -4.44 -27.67 12.79
CA GLY A 89 -4.39 -28.14 14.17
C GLY A 89 -3.01 -28.58 14.66
N LYS A 90 -1.94 -28.43 13.86
CA LYS A 90 -0.57 -28.79 14.24
C LYS A 90 0.33 -27.57 14.29
N THR A 91 1.21 -27.54 15.29
CA THR A 91 2.33 -26.59 15.38
C THR A 91 3.54 -27.23 14.71
N LEU A 92 3.92 -26.76 13.52
CA LEU A 92 4.99 -27.38 12.74
C LEU A 92 6.07 -26.35 12.38
N THR A 93 7.32 -26.78 12.43
CA THR A 93 8.43 -26.02 11.82
C THR A 93 8.36 -26.15 10.30
N PHE A 94 9.05 -25.26 9.59
CA PHE A 94 9.13 -25.34 8.13
C PHE A 94 9.58 -26.72 7.62
N ASN A 95 10.62 -27.29 8.25
CA ASN A 95 11.12 -28.63 7.91
C ASN A 95 10.11 -29.71 8.30
N GLY A 96 9.40 -29.55 9.42
CA GLY A 96 8.33 -30.45 9.82
C GLY A 96 7.18 -30.50 8.82
N VAL A 97 6.82 -29.36 8.21
CA VAL A 97 5.82 -29.31 7.14
C VAL A 97 6.31 -30.04 5.89
N MET A 98 7.57 -29.85 5.49
CA MET A 98 8.17 -30.59 4.36
C MET A 98 8.13 -32.10 4.60
N MET A 99 8.58 -32.58 5.77
CA MET A 99 8.57 -34.01 6.09
C MET A 99 7.14 -34.58 6.13
N ALA A 100 6.18 -33.82 6.64
CA ALA A 100 4.79 -34.24 6.65
C ALA A 100 4.18 -34.30 5.24
N LEU A 101 4.59 -33.40 4.35
CA LEU A 101 4.21 -33.42 2.94
C LEU A 101 4.83 -34.62 2.22
N ASP A 102 6.11 -34.91 2.44
CA ASP A 102 6.77 -36.10 1.88
C ASP A 102 6.08 -37.40 2.34
N LYS A 103 5.62 -37.44 3.60
CA LYS A 103 4.91 -38.59 4.16
C LYS A 103 3.50 -38.79 3.61
N HIS A 104 2.72 -37.73 3.49
CA HIS A 104 1.31 -37.82 3.09
C HIS A 104 1.10 -37.72 1.58
N TYR A 105 2.03 -37.08 0.85
CA TYR A 105 1.96 -36.86 -0.58
C TYR A 105 3.34 -37.04 -1.22
N PRO A 106 3.78 -38.29 -1.47
CA PRO A 106 5.01 -38.54 -2.20
C PRO A 106 4.91 -37.94 -3.61
N GLY A 107 5.94 -37.26 -4.09
CA GLY A 107 5.97 -36.67 -5.44
C GLY A 107 5.19 -35.35 -5.60
N HIS A 108 4.83 -34.68 -4.50
CA HIS A 108 4.07 -33.43 -4.52
C HIS A 108 4.80 -32.22 -5.16
N GLY A 109 6.11 -32.34 -5.44
CA GLY A 109 6.89 -31.36 -6.22
C GLY A 109 7.05 -29.97 -5.56
N LEU A 110 6.73 -29.80 -4.27
CA LEU A 110 6.96 -28.53 -3.58
C LEU A 110 8.44 -28.39 -3.24
N THR A 111 9.05 -27.35 -3.80
CA THR A 111 10.36 -26.91 -3.35
C THR A 111 10.26 -26.07 -2.09
N LYS A 112 11.36 -26.00 -1.32
CA LYS A 112 11.48 -25.14 -0.13
C LYS A 112 11.03 -23.69 -0.40
N ARG A 113 11.45 -23.11 -1.53
CA ARG A 113 11.10 -21.74 -1.93
C ARG A 113 9.60 -21.55 -2.17
N ASN A 114 8.97 -22.55 -2.76
CA ASN A 114 7.53 -22.55 -3.04
C ASN A 114 6.72 -22.61 -1.74
N LEU A 115 7.10 -23.49 -0.81
CA LEU A 115 6.46 -23.58 0.51
C LEU A 115 6.63 -22.28 1.32
N GLN A 116 7.82 -21.66 1.31
CA GLN A 116 8.04 -20.37 1.99
C GLN A 116 7.13 -19.27 1.43
N THR A 117 7.03 -19.19 0.11
CA THR A 117 6.17 -18.22 -0.56
C THR A 117 4.70 -18.46 -0.19
N ARG A 118 4.26 -19.72 -0.16
CA ARG A 118 2.90 -20.12 0.19
C ARG A 118 2.56 -19.79 1.65
N LEU A 119 3.44 -20.09 2.59
CA LEU A 119 3.26 -19.75 4.01
C LEU A 119 3.20 -18.24 4.21
N THR A 120 4.03 -17.48 3.50
CA THR A 120 4.00 -16.02 3.53
C THR A 120 2.69 -15.47 2.97
N GLN A 121 2.14 -16.07 1.91
CA GLN A 121 0.82 -15.71 1.38
C GLN A 121 -0.31 -16.06 2.35
N MET A 122 -0.23 -17.19 3.04
CA MET A 122 -1.19 -17.57 4.10
C MET A 122 -1.17 -16.57 5.25
N LEU A 123 0.02 -16.19 5.74
CA LEU A 123 0.19 -15.19 6.81
C LEU A 123 -0.38 -13.82 6.43
N ASN A 124 -0.30 -13.44 5.16
CA ASN A 124 -0.83 -12.18 4.67
C ASN A 124 -2.32 -12.26 4.28
N SER A 125 -2.95 -13.43 4.34
CA SER A 125 -4.34 -13.61 3.90
C SER A 125 -5.31 -13.34 5.06
N PRO A 126 -6.39 -12.57 4.86
CA PRO A 126 -7.41 -12.35 5.90
C PRO A 126 -8.33 -13.58 6.11
N HIS A 127 -8.24 -14.58 5.23
CA HIS A 127 -9.10 -15.77 5.24
C HIS A 127 -8.44 -16.97 5.93
N VAL A 128 -7.30 -16.75 6.60
CA VAL A 128 -6.49 -17.81 7.23
C VAL A 128 -5.99 -17.32 8.58
N ASP A 129 -6.34 -18.06 9.64
CA ASP A 129 -5.79 -17.82 10.97
C ASP A 129 -4.53 -18.67 11.15
N ILE A 130 -3.40 -18.10 10.72
CA ILE A 130 -2.08 -18.70 10.90
C ILE A 130 -1.24 -17.83 11.86
N VAL A 131 -0.71 -18.46 12.90
CA VAL A 131 0.16 -17.81 13.89
C VAL A 131 1.59 -18.28 13.64
N ARG A 132 2.51 -17.32 13.56
CA ARG A 132 3.95 -17.59 13.54
C ARG A 132 4.50 -17.39 14.95
N HIS A 133 5.17 -18.39 15.48
CA HIS A 133 5.85 -18.32 16.78
C HIS A 133 7.34 -18.04 16.57
N GLU A 134 7.85 -17.00 17.22
CA GLU A 134 9.27 -16.65 17.22
C GLU A 134 10.00 -17.41 18.32
N LYS A 135 10.27 -18.69 18.05
CA LYS A 135 11.23 -19.52 18.78
C LYS A 135 12.56 -19.53 17.98
N PRO A 136 13.69 -20.03 18.52
CA PRO A 136 14.97 -20.12 17.79
C PRO A 136 14.84 -20.77 16.39
N THR A 137 13.85 -21.65 16.20
CA THR A 137 13.34 -22.02 14.87
C THR A 137 11.89 -21.56 14.73
N PRO A 138 11.50 -20.85 13.65
CA PRO A 138 10.14 -20.39 13.46
C PRO A 138 9.16 -21.56 13.30
N GLU A 139 8.11 -21.55 14.12
CA GLU A 139 7.01 -22.51 14.09
C GLU A 139 5.75 -21.83 13.56
N TYR A 140 4.92 -22.59 12.84
CA TYR A 140 3.67 -22.13 12.26
C TYR A 140 2.51 -22.98 12.80
N THR A 141 1.47 -22.30 13.26
CA THR A 141 0.26 -22.93 13.78
C THR A 141 -0.93 -22.47 12.97
N LEU A 142 -1.55 -23.41 12.24
CA LEU A 142 -2.74 -23.13 11.45
C LEU A 142 -3.99 -23.48 12.26
N LYS A 143 -4.73 -22.44 12.71
CA LYS A 143 -5.96 -22.61 13.52
C LYS A 143 -7.18 -22.84 12.65
N LYS A 144 -7.37 -21.99 11.64
CA LYS A 144 -8.56 -22.00 10.79
C LYS A 144 -8.22 -21.56 9.36
N VAL A 145 -8.92 -22.14 8.40
CA VAL A 145 -8.90 -21.73 6.99
C VAL A 145 -10.34 -21.58 6.51
N ASP A 146 -10.70 -20.41 6.01
CA ASP A 146 -12.03 -20.17 5.45
C ASP A 146 -12.12 -20.70 4.02
N GLY A 147 -13.31 -21.12 3.60
CA GLY A 147 -13.57 -21.64 2.24
C GLY A 147 -13.17 -20.67 1.12
N CYS A 148 -13.30 -19.36 1.36
CA CYS A 148 -12.90 -18.30 0.43
C CYS A 148 -11.39 -18.34 0.09
N TYR A 149 -10.55 -18.83 1.01
CA TYR A 149 -9.12 -18.99 0.75
C TYR A 149 -8.86 -20.04 -0.34
N TYR A 150 -9.58 -21.16 -0.31
CA TYR A 150 -9.45 -22.21 -1.32
C TYR A 150 -9.89 -21.72 -2.70
N ALA A 151 -11.05 -21.06 -2.78
CA ALA A 151 -11.56 -20.48 -4.03
C ALA A 151 -10.58 -19.47 -4.65
N ASN A 152 -9.94 -18.64 -3.82
CA ASN A 152 -8.94 -17.67 -4.29
C ASN A 152 -7.63 -18.35 -4.72
N SER A 153 -7.23 -19.41 -4.03
CA SER A 153 -6.04 -20.19 -4.39
C SER A 153 -6.21 -20.96 -5.71
N GLU A 154 -7.41 -21.47 -6.01
CA GLU A 154 -7.69 -22.22 -7.23
C GLU A 154 -7.75 -21.32 -8.46
N LYS A 155 -8.39 -20.15 -8.33
CA LYS A 155 -8.38 -19.10 -9.37
C LYS A 155 -6.96 -18.62 -9.68
N SER A 156 -6.12 -18.56 -8.65
CA SER A 156 -4.70 -18.25 -8.77
C SER A 156 -3.90 -19.31 -9.54
N SER A 157 -4.27 -20.59 -9.48
CA SER A 157 -3.62 -21.66 -10.24
C SER A 157 -4.17 -21.80 -11.67
N GLY A 158 -5.43 -21.40 -11.90
CA GLY A 158 -6.19 -21.68 -13.12
C GLY A 158 -6.23 -20.59 -14.20
N SER A 159 -5.51 -19.47 -14.07
CA SER A 159 -5.44 -18.50 -15.18
C SER A 159 -4.53 -19.05 -16.27
N VAL A 160 -5.14 -19.71 -17.25
CA VAL A 160 -4.64 -20.00 -18.60
C VAL A 160 -4.75 -18.73 -19.44
#